data_AF-A0A9P7RL35-F1
#
_entry.id   AF-A0A9P7RL35-F1
#
_cell.length_a   1.000
_cell.length_b   1.000
_cell.length_c   1.000
_cell.angle_alpha   90.00
_cell.angle_beta   90.00
_cell.angle_gamma   90.00
#
_symmetry.space_group_name_H-M   'P 1'
#
loop_
_entity.id
_entity.type
_entity.pdbx_description
1 polymer ?
#
loop_
_entity_poly.entity_id
_entity_poly.type
_entity_poly.pdbx_seq_one_letter_code
_entity_poly.pdbx_strand_id
1 'polypeptide(L)'
;MVSSNSSPHPKPEARPSVGMRRIKEKARLVGRATKVFALSSQVLGFLSLLRDVGDHARTEYLISWVAQDQWIQFFEPWLKNCLEHLIVHPTCSSSDMEVARETAIQMIPQFLINIVYNRSMPSLSSDSAHRVVPDLRVLKQIRDPLKELILISWEKVAEDKPTIQTWGAWSHLVLLVKPEIAEPNSTGCTQARAFAALGTDSHSKFASGLEQLAREIPRMSSTDLTNVRDIFLILAGRAFAASSQGYDVIQGSIPPLVRLIRKLLHGHKSFKEPYDIELALEIVKAVTSCLTSYIQGVGCEGVRAVVDAGILKTFLAAHPSFTSSTLFQSLWADLLDNITRFLVYPDVLRRFLQARRRLVKCGLDDDTDTVTKPCTPWDWAKVKAFGVRQVRRTMKAEGTLHVCANHTKCFTGDSPITFKRCSRCEKVSYCSCACQKSHWNAIHRDECPKLRDGLYLTLDSRRFLRCFAASALTLHMSALTQRMVAYASTMDPTVNEDHERIRMRTANPFLFINLDLPRLPTEEDFEVLNARGFVDLMAKILESRSLPFLQDLVAEWRETTIEDVLVLARFPLTRELTQEDTDASFVGFIWRLDGHIIFL
;
A
#
# COMPACT_ATOMS: atom_id res chain seq x y z
N MET A 1 31.05 73.20 -40.74
CA MET A 1 29.99 72.17 -40.60
C MET A 1 30.67 70.81 -40.71
N VAL A 2 31.00 70.22 -39.54
CA VAL A 2 30.45 68.95 -38.99
C VAL A 2 30.78 67.72 -39.84
N SER A 3 31.26 66.58 -39.34
CA SER A 3 32.23 66.20 -38.28
C SER A 3 32.34 64.67 -38.41
N SER A 4 33.55 64.13 -38.45
CA SER A 4 33.81 62.68 -38.51
C SER A 4 33.48 61.99 -37.18
N ASN A 5 32.56 61.03 -37.20
CA ASN A 5 32.26 60.13 -36.07
C ASN A 5 32.86 58.74 -36.32
N SER A 6 34.04 58.49 -35.75
CA SER A 6 34.62 57.17 -35.57
C SER A 6 34.05 56.54 -34.29
N SER A 7 33.31 55.44 -34.41
CA SER A 7 32.85 54.64 -33.27
C SER A 7 34.03 53.89 -32.62
N PRO A 8 34.09 53.81 -31.28
CA PRO A 8 35.13 53.07 -30.58
C PRO A 8 34.82 51.58 -30.56
N HIS A 9 35.74 50.75 -31.06
CA HIS A 9 35.70 49.31 -30.85
C HIS A 9 35.79 48.97 -29.35
N PRO A 10 35.02 47.98 -28.86
CA PRO A 10 35.11 47.53 -27.49
C PRO A 10 36.47 46.88 -27.25
N LYS A 11 37.19 47.34 -26.21
CA LYS A 11 38.44 46.73 -25.76
C LYS A 11 38.19 45.26 -25.39
N PRO A 12 39.07 44.32 -25.78
CA PRO A 12 38.93 42.93 -25.40
C PRO A 12 39.10 42.78 -23.89
N GLU A 13 38.04 42.33 -23.20
CA GLU A 13 38.12 41.99 -21.79
C GLU A 13 39.17 40.89 -21.58
N ALA A 14 40.18 41.20 -20.79
CA ALA A 14 41.25 40.28 -20.46
C ALA A 14 40.66 39.04 -19.76
N ARG A 15 40.66 37.90 -20.46
CA ARG A 15 40.30 36.61 -19.86
C ARG A 15 41.26 36.35 -18.70
N PRO A 16 40.76 36.12 -17.47
CA PRO A 16 41.63 35.82 -16.34
C PRO A 16 42.44 34.57 -16.67
N SER A 17 43.77 34.67 -16.53
CA SER A 17 44.68 33.57 -16.82
C SER A 17 44.26 32.31 -16.06
N VAL A 18 44.48 31.14 -16.65
CA VAL A 18 44.14 29.83 -16.06
C VAL A 18 44.72 29.69 -14.64
N GLY A 19 45.85 30.34 -14.35
CA GLY A 19 46.43 30.45 -13.01
C GLY A 19 45.56 31.19 -12.00
N MET A 20 44.92 32.30 -12.40
CA MET A 20 44.04 33.08 -11.52
C MET A 20 42.76 32.32 -11.14
N ARG A 21 42.23 31.47 -12.04
CA ARG A 21 41.11 30.57 -11.72
C ARG A 21 41.53 29.50 -10.70
N ARG A 22 42.68 28.85 -10.92
CA ARG A 22 43.22 27.85 -9.98
C ARG A 22 43.56 28.44 -8.60
N ILE A 23 44.02 29.68 -8.55
CA ILE A 23 44.30 30.40 -7.28
C ILE A 23 43.00 30.79 -6.57
N LYS A 24 41.97 31.29 -7.28
CA LYS A 24 40.65 31.56 -6.67
C LYS A 24 39.97 30.28 -6.17
N GLU A 25 40.17 29.16 -6.86
CA GLU A 25 39.65 27.86 -6.45
C GLU A 25 40.40 27.30 -5.23
N LYS A 26 41.74 27.38 -5.22
CA LYS A 26 42.55 27.04 -4.03
C LYS A 26 42.23 27.95 -2.84
N ALA A 27 42.06 29.25 -3.03
CA ALA A 27 41.70 30.19 -1.96
C ALA A 27 40.28 29.92 -1.42
N ARG A 28 39.33 29.50 -2.28
CA ARG A 28 38.01 29.03 -1.84
C ARG A 28 38.08 27.73 -1.06
N LEU A 29 38.92 26.78 -1.48
CA LEU A 29 39.15 25.52 -0.77
C LEU A 29 39.84 25.73 0.58
N VAL A 30 40.86 26.60 0.64
CA VAL A 30 41.54 26.98 1.88
C VAL A 30 40.58 27.72 2.81
N GLY A 31 39.82 28.70 2.32
CA GLY A 31 38.82 29.41 3.13
C GLY A 31 37.71 28.49 3.67
N ARG A 32 37.31 27.46 2.92
CA ARG A 32 36.42 26.39 3.42
C ARG A 32 37.11 25.54 4.47
N ALA A 33 38.36 25.11 4.24
CA ALA A 33 39.13 24.31 5.19
C ALA A 33 39.38 25.05 6.51
N THR A 34 39.68 26.35 6.49
CA THR A 34 39.88 27.16 7.71
C THR A 34 38.57 27.38 8.47
N LYS A 35 37.45 27.57 7.76
CA LYS A 35 36.11 27.57 8.39
C LYS A 35 35.78 26.23 9.02
N VAL A 36 36.05 25.12 8.34
CA VAL A 36 35.84 23.76 8.85
C VAL A 36 36.72 23.49 10.07
N PHE A 37 37.96 23.97 10.10
CA PHE A 37 38.85 23.83 11.26
C PHE A 37 38.37 24.63 12.48
N ALA A 38 38.02 25.91 12.31
CA ALA A 38 37.45 26.71 13.39
C ALA A 38 36.12 26.14 13.91
N LEU A 39 35.31 25.62 13.00
CA LEU A 39 34.07 24.91 13.32
C LEU A 39 34.31 23.58 14.02
N SER A 40 35.33 22.82 13.63
CA SER A 40 35.65 21.54 14.28
C SER A 40 35.98 21.72 15.76
N SER A 41 36.71 22.77 16.14
CA SER A 41 37.00 23.05 17.55
C SER A 41 35.76 23.48 18.34
N GLN A 42 34.86 24.27 17.75
CA GLN A 42 33.60 24.68 18.39
C GLN A 42 32.61 23.51 18.49
N VAL A 43 32.51 22.70 17.44
CA VAL A 43 31.69 21.50 17.39
C VAL A 43 32.20 20.48 18.39
N LEU A 44 33.51 20.20 18.45
CA LEU A 44 34.09 19.28 19.44
C LEU A 44 33.91 19.79 20.87
N GLY A 45 34.11 21.09 21.11
CA GLY A 45 33.85 21.70 22.42
C GLY A 45 32.39 21.58 22.84
N PHE A 46 31.46 21.73 21.90
CA PHE A 46 30.04 21.59 22.16
C PHE A 46 29.57 20.13 22.26
N LEU A 47 30.13 19.21 21.47
CA LEU A 47 29.86 17.78 21.62
C LEU A 47 30.40 17.26 22.96
N SER A 48 31.57 17.77 23.40
CA SER A 48 32.06 17.54 24.77
C SER A 48 31.07 18.09 25.79
N LEU A 49 30.56 19.31 25.60
CA LEU A 49 29.53 19.89 26.47
C LEU A 49 28.25 19.04 26.50
N LEU A 50 27.77 18.55 25.35
CA LEU A 50 26.62 17.67 25.26
C LEU A 50 26.87 16.34 25.96
N ARG A 51 28.09 15.79 25.86
CA ARG A 51 28.46 14.55 26.54
C ARG A 51 28.42 14.76 28.04
N ASP A 52 29.02 15.84 28.51
CA ASP A 52 29.04 16.21 29.93
C ASP A 52 27.64 16.58 30.47
N VAL A 53 26.73 17.04 29.60
CA VAL A 53 25.31 17.30 29.92
C VAL A 53 24.50 16.01 30.04
N GLY A 54 24.79 14.99 29.23
CA GLY A 54 24.14 13.68 29.30
C GLY A 54 24.41 12.95 30.63
N ASP A 55 25.59 13.16 31.20
CA ASP A 55 26.10 12.43 32.36
C ASP A 55 25.78 13.08 33.74
N HIS A 56 24.58 13.65 33.92
CA HIS A 56 23.94 13.94 35.24
C HIS A 56 24.20 15.26 36.00
N ALA A 57 24.87 16.31 35.49
CA ALA A 57 25.11 17.52 36.31
C ALA A 57 24.71 18.89 35.71
N ARG A 58 24.22 18.97 34.45
CA ARG A 58 23.90 20.27 33.81
C ARG A 58 22.50 20.36 33.21
N THR A 59 21.61 19.43 33.56
CA THR A 59 20.23 19.41 33.09
C THR A 59 19.47 20.67 33.49
N GLU A 60 19.73 21.27 34.65
CA GLU A 60 19.03 22.47 35.14
C GLU A 60 19.26 23.73 34.29
N TYR A 61 20.49 23.98 33.81
CA TYR A 61 20.76 25.12 32.92
C TYR A 61 20.08 24.95 31.57
N LEU A 62 20.05 23.72 31.06
CA LEU A 62 19.41 23.39 29.80
C LEU A 62 17.88 23.45 29.92
N ILE A 63 17.33 22.96 31.03
CA ILE A 63 15.91 23.10 31.38
C ILE A 63 15.55 24.59 31.52
N SER A 64 16.40 25.41 32.15
CA SER A 64 16.21 26.86 32.26
C SER A 64 16.19 27.55 30.88
N TRP A 65 17.12 27.21 29.99
CA TRP A 65 17.15 27.75 28.62
C TRP A 65 15.95 27.30 27.78
N VAL A 66 15.55 26.03 27.91
CA VAL A 66 14.36 25.48 27.24
C VAL A 66 13.10 26.14 27.81
N ALA A 67 13.02 26.37 29.13
CA ALA A 67 11.90 27.02 29.80
C ALA A 67 11.72 28.48 29.34
N GLN A 68 12.81 29.18 29.03
CA GLN A 68 12.80 30.56 28.56
C GLN A 68 12.55 30.73 27.05
N ASP A 69 12.28 29.64 26.30
CA ASP A 69 12.10 29.64 24.83
C ASP A 69 13.29 30.26 24.03
N GLN A 70 14.45 30.49 24.66
CA GLN A 70 15.62 31.07 24.00
C GLN A 70 16.52 30.04 23.31
N TRP A 71 16.32 28.75 23.62
CA TRP A 71 17.17 27.67 23.13
C TRP A 71 17.31 27.63 21.61
N ILE A 72 16.26 27.96 20.85
CA ILE A 72 16.28 27.94 19.38
C ILE A 72 17.27 28.95 18.79
N GLN A 73 17.34 30.17 19.33
CA GLN A 73 18.21 31.22 18.77
C GLN A 73 19.69 30.83 18.84
N PHE A 74 20.06 30.09 19.88
CA PHE A 74 21.43 29.63 20.09
C PHE A 74 21.70 28.27 19.45
N PHE A 75 20.75 27.33 19.54
CA PHE A 75 20.98 25.94 19.16
C PHE A 75 20.74 25.69 17.67
N GLU A 76 19.77 26.37 17.04
CA GLU A 76 19.41 26.11 15.65
C GLU A 76 20.58 26.32 14.66
N PRO A 77 21.36 27.42 14.72
CA PRO A 77 22.51 27.59 13.82
C PRO A 77 23.55 26.49 13.98
N TRP A 78 23.77 26.02 15.22
CA TRP A 78 24.70 24.94 15.52
C TRP A 78 24.19 23.60 14.99
N LEU A 79 22.93 23.28 15.26
CA LEU A 79 22.31 22.04 14.80
C LEU A 79 22.33 21.99 13.28
N LYS A 80 21.90 23.07 12.62
CA LYS A 80 21.95 23.19 11.16
C LYS A 80 23.34 22.88 10.61
N ASN A 81 24.37 23.47 11.21
CA ASN A 81 25.75 23.28 10.79
C ASN A 81 26.22 21.83 10.98
N CYS A 82 25.90 21.20 12.10
CA CYS A 82 26.24 19.80 12.35
C CYS A 82 25.55 18.86 11.37
N LEU A 83 24.25 19.05 11.13
CA LEU A 83 23.51 18.27 10.16
C LEU A 83 24.09 18.44 8.75
N GLU A 84 24.29 19.68 8.27
CA GLU A 84 24.82 19.97 6.93
C GLU A 84 26.24 19.43 6.74
N HIS A 85 27.15 19.66 7.68
CA HIS A 85 28.58 19.47 7.46
C HIS A 85 29.17 18.19 8.05
N LEU A 86 28.54 17.58 9.06
CA LEU A 86 29.00 16.30 9.62
C LEU A 86 28.22 15.13 9.04
N ILE A 87 26.92 15.30 8.84
CA ILE A 87 26.03 14.20 8.45
C ILE A 87 25.83 14.19 6.94
N VAL A 88 25.24 15.25 6.39
CA VAL A 88 24.78 15.31 4.98
C VAL A 88 25.96 15.44 4.01
N HIS A 89 26.89 16.35 4.28
CA HIS A 89 28.07 16.58 3.44
C HIS A 89 29.35 16.50 4.27
N PRO A 90 29.81 15.29 4.65
CA PRO A 90 31.08 15.13 5.34
C PRO A 90 32.22 15.59 4.42
N THR A 91 32.70 16.81 4.64
CA THR A 91 33.70 17.46 3.78
C THR A 91 35.14 17.03 4.06
N CYS A 92 35.38 16.25 5.11
CA CYS A 92 36.71 15.87 5.57
C CYS A 92 36.71 14.43 6.09
N SER A 93 37.68 13.63 5.63
CA SER A 93 37.90 12.24 6.03
C SER A 93 38.97 12.11 7.13
N SER A 94 39.21 13.16 7.92
CA SER A 94 40.13 13.04 9.05
C SER A 94 39.50 12.16 10.14
N SER A 95 40.32 11.40 10.86
CA SER A 95 39.89 10.56 11.99
C SER A 95 39.04 11.34 12.99
N ASP A 96 39.43 12.59 13.27
CA ASP A 96 38.73 13.44 14.24
C ASP A 96 37.34 13.86 13.74
N MET A 97 37.20 14.11 12.43
CA MET A 97 35.90 14.44 11.83
C MET A 97 34.99 13.21 11.75
N GLU A 98 35.55 12.02 11.56
CA GLU A 98 34.79 10.77 11.64
C GLU A 98 34.27 10.55 13.07
N VAL A 99 35.10 10.72 14.09
CA VAL A 99 34.65 10.65 15.50
C VAL A 99 33.58 11.70 15.82
N ALA A 100 33.76 12.94 15.35
CA ALA A 100 32.76 14.00 15.53
C ALA A 100 31.45 13.66 14.83
N ARG A 101 31.52 13.09 13.62
CA ARG A 101 30.36 12.60 12.87
C ARG A 101 29.64 11.50 13.63
N GLU A 102 30.34 10.49 14.11
CA GLU A 102 29.75 9.40 14.91
C GLU A 102 29.05 9.91 16.15
N THR A 103 29.72 10.82 16.85
CA THR A 103 29.18 11.44 18.06
C THR A 103 27.92 12.23 17.72
N ALA A 104 27.95 13.05 16.65
CA ALA A 104 26.78 13.81 16.21
C ALA A 104 25.60 12.90 15.82
N ILE A 105 25.88 11.82 15.08
CA ILE A 105 24.88 10.82 14.67
C ILE A 105 24.21 10.16 15.88
N GLN A 106 24.95 9.89 16.95
CA GLN A 106 24.37 9.28 18.16
C GLN A 106 23.65 10.32 19.05
N MET A 107 24.26 11.49 19.25
CA MET A 107 23.84 12.42 20.29
C MET A 107 22.72 13.36 19.86
N ILE A 108 22.72 13.85 18.63
CA ILE A 108 21.72 14.83 18.15
C ILE A 108 20.28 14.33 18.33
N PRO A 109 19.89 13.12 17.88
CA PRO A 109 18.52 12.68 18.04
C PRO A 109 18.15 12.51 19.52
N GLN A 110 19.03 11.91 20.32
CA GLN A 110 18.76 11.72 21.75
C GLN A 110 18.59 13.05 22.48
N PHE A 111 19.44 14.04 22.16
CA PHE A 111 19.38 15.36 22.76
C PHE A 111 18.05 16.07 22.44
N LEU A 112 17.65 16.07 21.18
CA LEU A 112 16.41 16.70 20.75
C LEU A 112 15.18 15.99 21.32
N ILE A 113 15.19 14.66 21.35
CA ILE A 113 14.14 13.86 22.00
C ILE A 113 14.05 14.23 23.48
N ASN A 114 15.17 14.26 24.20
CA ASN A 114 15.21 14.61 25.61
C ASN A 114 14.65 16.02 25.86
N ILE A 115 14.92 17.01 25.00
CA ILE A 115 14.33 18.35 25.10
C ILE A 115 12.79 18.28 25.05
N VAL A 116 12.23 17.45 24.16
CA VAL A 116 10.79 17.33 23.95
C VAL A 116 10.10 16.64 25.13
N TYR A 117 10.73 15.61 25.70
CA TYR A 117 10.14 14.84 26.81
C TYR A 117 10.40 15.47 28.18
N ASN A 118 11.55 16.11 28.41
CA ASN A 118 11.87 16.69 29.73
C ASN A 118 11.03 17.93 30.07
N ARG A 119 10.51 18.67 29.08
CA ARG A 119 9.59 19.79 29.32
C ARG A 119 8.24 19.32 29.90
N SER A 120 7.91 18.05 29.72
CA SER A 120 6.66 17.44 30.18
C SER A 120 6.72 16.82 31.57
N MET A 121 7.87 16.91 32.28
CA MET A 121 8.05 16.32 33.61
C MET A 121 8.08 17.35 34.75
N PRO A 122 6.95 17.91 35.20
CA PRO A 122 6.85 18.50 36.52
C PRO A 122 6.48 17.40 37.54
N SER A 123 7.46 16.95 38.33
CA SER A 123 7.29 16.22 39.61
C SER A 123 6.13 15.21 39.67
N LEU A 124 6.05 14.28 38.72
CA LEU A 124 5.02 13.23 38.72
C LEU A 124 5.41 12.09 39.68
N SER A 125 4.43 11.62 40.48
CA SER A 125 4.58 10.47 41.36
C SER A 125 4.77 9.17 40.55
N SER A 126 5.43 8.19 41.17
CA SER A 126 5.93 6.95 40.54
C SER A 126 4.90 6.14 39.73
N ASP A 127 3.61 6.28 40.01
CA ASP A 127 2.55 5.50 39.36
C ASP A 127 2.10 6.04 37.99
N SER A 128 2.56 7.22 37.58
CA SER A 128 2.13 7.88 36.33
C SER A 128 3.22 7.96 35.25
N ALA A 129 4.39 7.37 35.49
CA ALA A 129 5.57 7.45 34.62
C ALA A 129 5.36 6.89 33.18
N HIS A 130 4.33 6.06 32.96
CA HIS A 130 4.11 5.39 31.67
C HIS A 130 3.40 6.24 30.61
N ARG A 131 2.99 7.48 30.91
CA ARG A 131 2.33 8.36 29.93
C ARG A 131 2.94 9.76 29.88
N VAL A 132 4.25 9.84 29.65
CA VAL A 132 4.88 11.13 29.33
C VAL A 132 4.43 11.55 27.93
N VAL A 133 3.53 12.55 27.85
CA VAL A 133 3.10 13.14 26.58
C VAL A 133 4.18 14.14 26.13
N PRO A 134 4.77 13.99 24.94
CA PRO A 134 5.79 14.94 24.45
C PRO A 134 5.19 16.35 24.27
N ASP A 135 5.89 17.41 24.70
CA ASP A 135 5.47 18.80 24.44
C ASP A 135 5.82 19.21 23.00
N LEU A 136 4.94 18.86 22.07
CA LEU A 136 5.12 19.14 20.64
C LEU A 136 5.18 20.64 20.32
N ARG A 137 4.82 21.55 21.25
CA ARG A 137 4.95 23.01 21.03
C ARG A 137 6.41 23.41 20.85
N VAL A 138 7.33 22.73 21.52
CA VAL A 138 8.78 22.96 21.38
C VAL A 138 9.23 22.70 19.93
N LEU A 139 8.69 21.66 19.31
CA LEU A 139 9.05 21.26 17.94
C LEU A 139 8.39 22.13 16.88
N LYS A 140 7.21 22.67 17.16
CA LYS A 140 6.57 23.67 16.27
C LYS A 140 7.40 24.93 16.12
N GLN A 141 8.26 25.24 17.09
CA GLN A 141 9.18 26.38 17.02
C GLN A 141 10.38 26.11 16.10
N ILE A 142 10.71 24.83 15.79
CA ILE A 142 11.76 24.50 14.82
C ILE A 142 11.32 24.95 13.43
N ARG A 143 12.14 25.76 12.75
CA ARG A 143 11.84 26.26 11.41
C ARG A 143 11.86 25.12 10.38
N ASP A 144 10.98 25.20 9.38
CA ASP A 144 10.82 24.16 8.34
C ASP A 144 12.12 23.78 7.61
N PRO A 145 13.05 24.70 7.28
CA PRO A 145 14.33 24.33 6.68
C PRO A 145 15.16 23.37 7.56
N LEU A 146 15.08 23.51 8.88
CA LEU A 146 15.77 22.62 9.81
C LEU A 146 15.06 21.26 9.90
N LYS A 147 13.72 21.24 9.84
CA LYS A 147 12.94 20.00 9.77
C LYS A 147 13.30 19.18 8.54
N GLU A 148 13.43 19.83 7.37
CA GLU A 148 13.89 19.17 6.15
C GLU A 148 15.32 18.65 6.29
N LEU A 149 16.19 19.42 6.93
CA LEU A 149 17.58 19.01 7.13
C LEU A 149 17.71 17.81 8.09
N ILE A 150 16.87 17.73 9.12
CA ILE A 150 16.76 16.54 9.99
C ILE A 150 16.33 15.32 9.17
N LEU A 151 15.36 15.50 8.26
CA LEU A 151 14.89 14.45 7.37
C LEU A 151 16.01 13.94 6.44
N ILE A 152 16.73 14.85 5.77
CA ILE A 152 17.88 14.51 4.91
C ILE A 152 18.99 13.83 5.73
N SER A 153 19.20 14.27 6.97
CA SER A 153 20.18 13.66 7.87
C SER A 153 19.81 12.24 8.26
N TRP A 154 18.53 11.97 8.58
CA TRP A 154 18.03 10.62 8.83
C TRP A 154 18.30 9.70 7.63
N GLU A 155 18.08 10.17 6.40
CA GLU A 155 18.34 9.38 5.17
C GLU A 155 19.81 9.06 5.02
N LYS A 156 20.67 10.05 5.25
CA LYS A 156 22.12 9.85 5.11
C LYS A 156 22.66 8.91 6.19
N VAL A 157 22.13 9.01 7.41
CA VAL A 157 22.42 8.06 8.50
C VAL A 157 21.92 6.67 8.14
N ALA A 158 20.73 6.55 7.55
CA ALA A 158 20.18 5.29 7.11
C ALA A 158 21.04 4.60 6.03
N GLU A 159 21.60 5.38 5.12
CA GLU A 159 22.47 4.90 4.05
C GLU A 159 23.86 4.44 4.55
N ASP A 160 24.43 5.18 5.50
CA ASP A 160 25.82 5.00 5.94
C ASP A 160 25.96 4.01 7.10
N LYS A 161 24.98 3.96 8.02
CA LYS A 161 25.05 3.14 9.24
C LYS A 161 23.73 2.46 9.57
N PRO A 162 23.53 1.20 9.14
CA PRO A 162 22.31 0.44 9.40
C PRO A 162 22.26 -0.15 10.82
N THR A 163 22.57 0.65 11.84
CA THR A 163 22.43 0.24 13.25
C THR A 163 21.07 0.64 13.79
N ILE A 164 20.39 -0.31 14.44
CA ILE A 164 19.02 -0.17 14.95
C ILE A 164 18.89 0.99 15.93
N GLN A 165 19.84 1.12 16.86
CA GLN A 165 19.86 2.20 17.85
C GLN A 165 19.90 3.58 17.19
N THR A 166 20.74 3.71 16.16
CA THR A 166 20.90 4.96 15.43
C THR A 166 19.65 5.27 14.62
N TRP A 167 19.13 4.29 13.86
CA TRP A 167 17.89 4.48 13.08
C TRP A 167 16.72 4.84 13.98
N GLY A 168 16.59 4.17 15.12
CA GLY A 168 15.53 4.38 16.08
C GLY A 168 15.42 5.81 16.57
N ALA A 169 16.51 6.32 17.13
CA ALA A 169 16.53 7.68 17.67
C ALA A 169 16.25 8.72 16.58
N TRP A 170 16.84 8.56 15.39
CA TRP A 170 16.57 9.49 14.29
C TRP A 170 15.14 9.36 13.75
N SER A 171 14.58 8.16 13.66
CA SER A 171 13.20 7.94 13.23
C SER A 171 12.21 8.55 14.22
N HIS A 172 12.43 8.35 15.52
CA HIS A 172 11.61 8.98 16.54
C HIS A 172 11.67 10.51 16.45
N LEU A 173 12.87 11.08 16.27
CA LEU A 173 13.04 12.52 16.05
C LEU A 173 12.29 13.00 14.81
N VAL A 174 12.37 12.28 13.68
CA VAL A 174 11.67 12.66 12.45
C VAL A 174 10.16 12.66 12.66
N LEU A 175 9.60 11.65 13.32
CA LEU A 175 8.16 11.60 13.62
C LEU A 175 7.71 12.71 14.56
N LEU A 176 8.56 13.06 15.53
CA LEU A 176 8.30 14.17 16.44
C LEU A 176 8.27 15.52 15.69
N VAL A 177 9.22 15.74 14.78
CA VAL A 177 9.39 17.02 14.07
C VAL A 177 8.40 17.16 12.91
N LYS A 178 8.01 16.05 12.29
CA LYS A 178 7.06 15.96 11.17
C LYS A 178 6.03 14.86 11.42
N PRO A 179 5.10 15.06 12.37
CA PRO A 179 4.08 14.06 12.69
C PRO A 179 3.19 13.73 11.49
N GLU A 180 3.03 14.65 10.55
CA GLU A 180 2.30 14.43 9.30
C GLU A 180 2.88 13.28 8.45
N ILE A 181 4.15 12.91 8.64
CA ILE A 181 4.76 11.74 7.96
C ILE A 181 4.11 10.44 8.44
N ALA A 182 3.66 10.36 9.69
CA ALA A 182 2.96 9.17 10.18
C ALA A 182 1.52 9.07 9.65
N GLU A 183 0.95 10.17 9.17
CA GLU A 183 -0.42 10.21 8.66
C GLU A 183 -0.45 9.70 7.20
N PRO A 184 -1.12 8.57 6.91
CA PRO A 184 -1.11 7.94 5.59
C PRO A 184 -1.65 8.83 4.45
N ASN A 185 -2.35 9.91 4.79
CA ASN A 185 -3.10 10.76 3.85
C ASN A 185 -2.47 12.15 3.65
N SER A 186 -1.30 12.46 4.23
CA SER A 186 -0.66 13.76 4.01
C SER A 186 0.05 13.80 2.64
N THR A 187 -0.57 14.45 1.65
CA THR A 187 -0.23 14.37 0.21
C THR A 187 0.99 15.19 -0.24
N GLY A 188 2.06 15.26 0.55
CA GLY A 188 3.22 16.13 0.28
C GLY A 188 4.25 15.60 -0.74
N CYS A 189 4.40 16.31 -1.87
CA CYS A 189 5.41 16.11 -2.94
C CYS A 189 6.89 16.05 -2.46
N THR A 190 7.19 16.60 -1.28
CA THR A 190 8.55 16.58 -0.69
C THR A 190 9.02 15.19 -0.27
N GLN A 191 8.12 14.26 0.06
CA GLN A 191 8.49 12.92 0.53
C GLN A 191 9.02 12.00 -0.59
N ALA A 192 8.52 12.14 -1.83
CA ALA A 192 8.91 11.30 -2.96
C ALA A 192 10.33 11.60 -3.48
N ARG A 193 10.81 12.84 -3.37
CA ARG A 193 12.15 13.24 -3.85
C ARG A 193 13.30 12.61 -3.07
N ALA A 194 13.05 12.31 -1.80
CA ALA A 194 14.06 11.88 -0.86
C ALA A 194 14.42 10.39 -1.08
N PHE A 195 13.43 9.56 -1.44
CA PHE A 195 13.67 8.18 -1.87
C PHE A 195 14.31 8.08 -3.26
N ALA A 196 13.97 8.99 -4.18
CA ALA A 196 14.60 9.04 -5.50
C ALA A 196 16.13 9.32 -5.42
N ALA A 197 16.59 9.94 -4.33
CA ALA A 197 18.00 10.21 -4.09
C ALA A 197 18.76 9.00 -3.53
N LEU A 198 18.05 8.01 -2.97
CA LEU A 198 18.65 6.74 -2.55
C LEU A 198 18.95 5.92 -3.81
N GLY A 199 20.20 5.96 -4.28
CA GLY A 199 20.63 5.23 -5.48
C GLY A 199 20.39 3.72 -5.39
N THR A 200 20.51 2.97 -6.48
CA THR A 200 20.20 1.52 -6.55
C THR A 200 20.90 0.66 -5.50
N ASP A 201 22.12 1.04 -5.07
CA ASP A 201 22.85 0.35 -4.00
C ASP A 201 22.13 0.38 -2.65
N SER A 202 21.32 1.42 -2.41
CA SER A 202 20.55 1.59 -1.18
C SER A 202 19.51 0.49 -0.97
N HIS A 203 18.95 -0.10 -2.04
CA HIS A 203 17.90 -1.13 -1.90
C HIS A 203 18.48 -2.39 -1.25
N SER A 204 19.68 -2.79 -1.66
CA SER A 204 20.36 -3.96 -1.10
C SER A 204 20.75 -3.76 0.36
N LYS A 205 21.24 -2.56 0.71
CA LYS A 205 21.58 -2.18 2.08
C LYS A 205 20.34 -2.14 2.97
N PHE A 206 19.24 -1.57 2.47
CA PHE A 206 17.97 -1.50 3.19
C PHE A 206 17.40 -2.91 3.44
N ALA A 207 17.36 -3.77 2.42
CA ALA A 207 16.97 -5.16 2.57
C ALA A 207 17.86 -5.91 3.58
N SER A 208 19.17 -5.67 3.56
CA SER A 208 20.12 -6.24 4.54
C SER A 208 19.88 -5.71 5.97
N GLY A 209 19.58 -4.43 6.13
CA GLY A 209 19.21 -3.83 7.42
C GLY A 209 17.93 -4.43 7.99
N LEU A 210 16.93 -4.65 7.14
CA LEU A 210 15.69 -5.35 7.51
C LEU A 210 15.93 -6.81 7.91
N GLU A 211 16.84 -7.52 7.25
CA GLU A 211 17.26 -8.86 7.68
C GLU A 211 17.89 -8.85 9.06
N GLN A 212 18.76 -7.88 9.31
CA GLN A 212 19.42 -7.72 10.60
C GLN A 212 18.38 -7.42 11.69
N LEU A 213 17.45 -6.49 11.44
CA LEU A 213 16.32 -6.19 12.31
C LEU A 213 15.51 -7.45 12.65
N ALA A 214 15.13 -8.23 11.65
CA ALA A 214 14.39 -9.47 11.85
C ALA A 214 15.14 -10.51 12.68
N ARG A 215 16.47 -10.55 12.60
CA ARG A 215 17.30 -11.42 13.44
C ARG A 215 17.36 -10.97 14.89
N GLU A 216 17.38 -9.66 15.15
CA GLU A 216 17.55 -9.11 16.50
C GLU A 216 16.23 -8.95 17.28
N ILE A 217 15.05 -8.98 16.65
CA ILE A 217 13.75 -8.88 17.34
C ILE A 217 13.66 -9.67 18.66
N PRO A 218 14.05 -10.96 18.73
CA PRO A 218 13.91 -11.73 19.96
C PRO A 218 14.77 -11.23 21.14
N ARG A 219 15.72 -10.32 20.88
CA ARG A 219 16.64 -9.74 21.87
C ARG A 219 16.36 -8.26 22.16
N MET A 220 15.43 -7.67 21.42
CA MET A 220 15.12 -6.24 21.52
C MET A 220 14.42 -5.92 22.85
N SER A 221 14.78 -4.79 23.44
CA SER A 221 14.01 -4.17 24.52
C SER A 221 12.74 -3.51 23.97
N SER A 222 11.81 -3.12 24.85
CA SER A 222 10.61 -2.34 24.46
C SER A 222 11.01 -1.00 23.81
N THR A 223 12.10 -0.39 24.23
CA THR A 223 12.67 0.82 23.60
C THR A 223 13.15 0.53 22.19
N ASP A 224 13.84 -0.60 21.96
CA ASP A 224 14.27 -0.99 20.61
C ASP A 224 13.07 -1.30 19.71
N LEU A 225 12.03 -1.95 20.22
CA LEU A 225 10.79 -2.18 19.47
C LEU A 225 10.09 -0.86 19.13
N THR A 226 10.13 0.14 20.02
CA THR A 226 9.55 1.47 19.78
C THR A 226 10.26 2.16 18.63
N ASN A 227 11.59 2.09 18.66
CA ASN A 227 12.45 2.54 17.58
C ASN A 227 12.11 1.85 16.24
N VAL A 228 11.90 0.53 16.26
CA VAL A 228 11.48 -0.22 15.05
C VAL A 228 10.11 0.24 14.56
N ARG A 229 9.12 0.42 15.44
CA ARG A 229 7.81 0.96 15.09
C ARG A 229 7.95 2.29 14.36
N ASP A 230 8.75 3.20 14.92
CA ASP A 230 8.89 4.55 14.40
C ASP A 230 9.58 4.59 13.03
N ILE A 231 10.57 3.71 12.83
CA ILE A 231 11.18 3.47 11.50
C ILE A 231 10.09 3.08 10.50
N PHE A 232 9.21 2.13 10.86
CA PHE A 232 8.18 1.65 9.94
C PHE A 232 7.04 2.62 9.71
N LEU A 233 6.68 3.47 10.68
CA LEU A 233 5.69 4.53 10.46
C LEU A 233 6.20 5.53 9.41
N ILE A 234 7.48 5.91 9.47
CA ILE A 234 8.10 6.76 8.45
C ILE A 234 8.11 6.08 7.09
N LEU A 235 8.51 4.81 7.05
CA LEU A 235 8.54 4.05 5.81
C LEU A 235 7.14 3.86 5.21
N ALA A 236 6.13 3.63 6.05
CA ALA A 236 4.75 3.48 5.61
C ALA A 236 4.21 4.77 5.01
N GLY A 237 4.30 5.89 5.72
CA GLY A 237 3.86 7.20 5.20
C GLY A 237 4.51 7.54 3.86
N ARG A 238 5.81 7.25 3.72
CA ARG A 238 6.55 7.46 2.47
C ARG A 238 6.15 6.50 1.35
N ALA A 239 5.87 5.24 1.66
CA ALA A 239 5.39 4.26 0.66
C ALA A 239 4.07 4.69 0.04
N PHE A 240 3.19 5.37 0.79
CA PHE A 240 1.95 5.96 0.27
C PHE A 240 2.20 7.18 -0.64
N ALA A 241 3.20 8.00 -0.33
CA ALA A 241 3.52 9.21 -1.10
C ALA A 241 4.39 8.96 -2.35
N ALA A 242 4.96 7.77 -2.50
CA ALA A 242 5.96 7.52 -3.52
C ALA A 242 5.38 7.39 -4.94
N SER A 243 6.09 7.99 -5.90
CA SER A 243 5.99 7.69 -7.32
C SER A 243 6.48 6.26 -7.61
N SER A 244 6.46 5.84 -8.88
CA SER A 244 6.87 4.50 -9.31
C SER A 244 8.23 4.02 -8.77
N GLN A 245 9.13 4.94 -8.39
CA GLN A 245 10.46 4.64 -7.84
C GLN A 245 10.45 4.08 -6.40
N GLY A 246 9.47 4.44 -5.55
CA GLY A 246 9.43 3.90 -4.18
C GLY A 246 9.12 2.40 -4.14
N TYR A 247 8.43 1.90 -5.16
CA TYR A 247 8.12 0.48 -5.27
C TYR A 247 9.36 -0.38 -5.50
N ASP A 248 10.39 0.12 -6.18
CA ASP A 248 11.60 -0.66 -6.47
C ASP A 248 12.36 -1.05 -5.19
N VAL A 249 12.37 -0.16 -4.19
CA VAL A 249 13.03 -0.42 -2.90
C VAL A 249 12.26 -1.46 -2.10
N ILE A 250 10.93 -1.33 -2.09
CA ILE A 250 10.07 -2.28 -1.38
C ILE A 250 10.19 -3.65 -2.06
N GLN A 251 10.25 -3.72 -3.38
CA GLN A 251 10.31 -4.99 -4.13
C GLN A 251 11.46 -5.90 -3.68
N GLY A 252 12.68 -5.36 -3.56
CA GLY A 252 13.84 -6.11 -3.04
C GLY A 252 13.72 -6.47 -1.55
N SER A 253 12.87 -5.76 -0.83
CA SER A 253 12.73 -5.82 0.63
C SER A 253 11.55 -6.66 1.10
N ILE A 254 10.68 -7.16 0.21
CA ILE A 254 9.51 -7.95 0.60
C ILE A 254 9.88 -9.19 1.43
N PRO A 255 10.85 -10.06 1.02
CA PRO A 255 11.18 -11.21 1.85
C PRO A 255 11.68 -10.84 3.26
N PRO A 256 12.58 -9.84 3.44
CA PRO A 256 12.90 -9.29 4.76
C PRO A 256 11.70 -8.77 5.56
N LEU A 257 10.80 -8.01 4.95
CA LEU A 257 9.60 -7.48 5.62
C LEU A 257 8.69 -8.62 6.11
N VAL A 258 8.47 -9.64 5.28
CA VAL A 258 7.67 -10.82 5.67
C VAL A 258 8.37 -11.65 6.76
N ARG A 259 9.70 -11.72 6.74
CA ARG A 259 10.48 -12.35 7.82
C ARG A 259 10.38 -11.57 9.13
N LEU A 260 10.40 -10.24 9.08
CA LEU A 260 10.21 -9.37 10.23
C LEU A 260 8.83 -9.60 10.87
N ILE A 261 7.75 -9.54 10.09
CA ILE A 261 6.38 -9.84 10.58
C ILE A 261 6.35 -11.22 11.23
N ARG A 262 6.96 -12.23 10.60
CA ARG A 262 7.03 -13.59 11.16
C ARG A 262 7.71 -13.63 12.51
N LYS A 263 8.80 -12.89 12.68
CA LYS A 263 9.54 -12.84 13.93
C LYS A 263 8.76 -12.13 15.03
N LEU A 264 8.00 -11.09 14.69
CA LEU A 264 7.08 -10.43 15.63
C LEU A 264 5.93 -11.36 16.04
N LEU A 265 5.23 -11.96 15.08
CA LEU A 265 4.03 -12.77 15.35
C LEU A 265 4.34 -14.12 16.00
N HIS A 266 5.51 -14.72 15.76
CA HIS A 266 5.92 -15.99 16.35
C HIS A 266 6.82 -15.82 17.57
N GLY A 267 7.41 -14.63 17.75
CA GLY A 267 8.39 -14.32 18.78
C GLY A 267 7.81 -14.12 20.17
N HIS A 268 6.52 -14.40 20.39
CA HIS A 268 5.78 -14.08 21.62
C HIS A 268 6.50 -14.46 22.92
N LYS A 269 7.22 -15.59 22.95
CA LYS A 269 7.98 -16.02 24.14
C LYS A 269 9.11 -15.06 24.55
N SER A 270 9.50 -14.15 23.65
CA SER A 270 10.55 -13.16 23.86
C SER A 270 9.99 -11.85 24.44
N PHE A 271 8.67 -11.63 24.33
CA PHE A 271 8.00 -10.46 24.88
C PHE A 271 7.72 -10.72 26.37
N LYS A 272 8.28 -9.88 27.22
CA LYS A 272 8.18 -10.03 28.68
C LYS A 272 6.92 -9.35 29.21
N GLU A 273 6.49 -8.29 28.53
CA GLU A 273 5.41 -7.43 29.00
C GLU A 273 4.24 -7.41 27.99
N PRO A 274 2.99 -7.24 28.44
CA PRO A 274 1.84 -7.07 27.54
C PRO A 274 2.01 -5.90 26.57
N TYR A 275 2.68 -4.83 27.01
CA TYR A 275 3.00 -3.66 26.18
C TYR A 275 3.84 -4.02 24.95
N ASP A 276 4.74 -4.99 25.05
CA ASP A 276 5.55 -5.45 23.92
C ASP A 276 4.70 -6.10 22.83
N ILE A 277 3.57 -6.74 23.19
CA ILE A 277 2.65 -7.38 22.24
C ILE A 277 1.89 -6.30 21.44
N GLU A 278 1.39 -5.27 22.12
CA GLU A 278 0.73 -4.13 21.46
C GLU A 278 1.71 -3.43 20.52
N LEU A 279 2.94 -3.21 20.99
CA LEU A 279 3.98 -2.59 20.19
C LEU A 279 4.37 -3.44 18.98
N ALA A 280 4.49 -4.76 19.15
CA ALA A 280 4.70 -5.68 18.04
C ALA A 280 3.56 -5.63 17.01
N LEU A 281 2.30 -5.50 17.46
CA LEU A 281 1.15 -5.35 16.57
C LEU A 281 1.17 -4.02 15.81
N GLU A 282 1.58 -2.91 16.43
CA GLU A 282 1.76 -1.63 15.75
C GLU A 282 2.87 -1.69 14.69
N ILE A 283 3.97 -2.41 14.95
CA ILE A 283 5.00 -2.67 13.93
C ILE A 283 4.40 -3.52 12.79
N VAL A 284 3.67 -4.60 13.12
CA VAL A 284 3.02 -5.46 12.11
C VAL A 284 2.04 -4.65 11.26
N LYS A 285 1.27 -3.75 11.86
CA LYS A 285 0.39 -2.81 11.17
C LYS A 285 1.15 -1.95 10.17
N ALA A 286 2.19 -1.25 10.62
CA ALA A 286 2.97 -0.36 9.75
C ALA A 286 3.61 -1.12 8.58
N VAL A 287 4.18 -2.31 8.83
CA VAL A 287 4.76 -3.15 7.78
C VAL A 287 3.68 -3.67 6.82
N THR A 288 2.54 -4.11 7.34
CA THR A 288 1.43 -4.62 6.51
C THR A 288 0.85 -3.50 5.65
N SER A 289 0.74 -2.27 6.18
CA SER A 289 0.37 -1.10 5.39
C SER A 289 1.35 -0.87 4.24
N CYS A 290 2.68 -0.95 4.48
CA CYS A 290 3.67 -0.85 3.40
C CYS A 290 3.45 -1.91 2.31
N LEU A 291 3.21 -3.17 2.70
CA LEU A 291 2.96 -4.27 1.77
C LEU A 291 1.65 -4.08 0.99
N THR A 292 0.60 -3.59 1.65
CA THR A 292 -0.68 -3.29 1.01
C THR A 292 -0.56 -2.16 0.00
N SER A 293 0.11 -1.05 0.35
CA SER A 293 0.38 0.04 -0.60
C SER A 293 1.19 -0.44 -1.79
N TYR A 294 2.20 -1.28 -1.54
CA TYR A 294 2.99 -1.90 -2.60
C TYR A 294 2.15 -2.80 -3.51
N ILE A 295 1.26 -3.63 -2.95
CA ILE A 295 0.30 -4.44 -3.73
C ILE A 295 -0.61 -3.55 -4.57
N GLN A 296 -1.11 -2.45 -4.02
CA GLN A 296 -2.00 -1.54 -4.74
C GLN A 296 -1.29 -0.81 -5.86
N GLY A 297 -0.05 -0.38 -5.63
CA GLY A 297 0.76 0.34 -6.62
C GLY A 297 1.33 -0.54 -7.74
N VAL A 298 1.82 -1.73 -7.40
CA VAL A 298 2.48 -2.64 -8.35
C VAL A 298 1.50 -3.68 -8.93
N GLY A 299 0.41 -3.97 -8.22
CA GLY A 299 -0.62 -4.89 -8.65
C GLY A 299 -0.18 -6.36 -8.60
N CYS A 300 -0.31 -7.06 -9.73
CA CYS A 300 -0.10 -8.51 -9.80
C CYS A 300 1.30 -8.94 -9.38
N GLU A 301 2.35 -8.19 -9.75
CA GLU A 301 3.72 -8.55 -9.35
C GLU A 301 3.88 -8.43 -7.84
N GLY A 302 3.27 -7.39 -7.24
CA GLY A 302 3.35 -7.19 -5.81
C GLY A 302 2.67 -8.30 -5.02
N VAL A 303 1.47 -8.73 -5.44
CA VAL A 303 0.82 -9.89 -4.82
C VAL A 303 1.66 -11.16 -4.96
N ARG A 304 2.26 -11.40 -6.13
CA ARG A 304 3.12 -12.58 -6.34
C ARG A 304 4.30 -12.57 -5.37
N ALA A 305 5.01 -11.46 -5.27
CA ALA A 305 6.17 -11.32 -4.40
C ALA A 305 5.81 -11.52 -2.92
N VAL A 306 4.71 -10.91 -2.47
CA VAL A 306 4.22 -11.03 -1.08
C VAL A 306 3.77 -12.46 -0.74
N VAL A 307 3.05 -13.13 -1.64
CA VAL A 307 2.63 -14.52 -1.46
C VAL A 307 3.83 -15.47 -1.49
N ASP A 308 4.76 -15.28 -2.44
CA ASP A 308 5.96 -16.12 -2.58
C ASP A 308 6.91 -15.97 -1.38
N ALA A 309 6.98 -14.78 -0.77
CA ALA A 309 7.71 -14.54 0.48
C ALA A 309 7.08 -15.24 1.71
N GLY A 310 5.86 -15.78 1.56
CA GLY A 310 5.20 -16.60 2.56
C GLY A 310 4.38 -15.81 3.58
N ILE A 311 3.79 -14.67 3.18
CA ILE A 311 2.96 -13.87 4.09
C ILE A 311 1.77 -14.66 4.64
N LEU A 312 1.16 -15.52 3.82
CA LEU A 312 -0.01 -16.31 4.24
C LEU A 312 0.35 -17.28 5.36
N LYS A 313 1.51 -17.93 5.25
CA LYS A 313 2.05 -18.79 6.30
C LYS A 313 2.36 -18.02 7.57
N THR A 314 2.91 -16.82 7.42
CA THR A 314 3.27 -15.96 8.54
C THR A 314 2.04 -15.55 9.38
N PHE A 315 0.93 -15.15 8.74
CA PHE A 315 -0.28 -14.75 9.48
C PHE A 315 -1.04 -15.95 10.06
N LEU A 316 -1.16 -17.05 9.32
CA LEU A 316 -1.86 -18.25 9.82
C LEU A 316 -1.11 -18.98 10.93
N ALA A 317 0.21 -18.82 11.02
CA ALA A 317 1.04 -19.37 12.10
C ALA A 317 1.23 -18.37 13.27
N ALA A 318 0.53 -17.23 13.27
CA ALA A 318 0.61 -16.26 14.35
C ALA A 318 0.22 -16.88 15.70
N HIS A 319 0.90 -16.46 16.77
CA HIS A 319 0.60 -16.95 18.11
C HIS A 319 -0.86 -16.59 18.53
N PRO A 320 -1.57 -17.45 19.30
CA PRO A 320 -2.94 -17.20 19.70
C PRO A 320 -3.20 -15.83 20.34
N SER A 321 -2.26 -15.31 21.14
CA SER A 321 -2.33 -13.97 21.74
C SER A 321 -2.51 -12.84 20.72
N PHE A 322 -2.01 -13.00 19.50
CA PHE A 322 -2.23 -12.04 18.42
C PHE A 322 -3.58 -12.29 17.74
N THR A 323 -3.96 -13.54 17.52
CA THR A 323 -5.20 -13.89 16.80
C THR A 323 -6.48 -13.43 17.50
N SER A 324 -6.45 -13.25 18.82
CA SER A 324 -7.57 -12.68 19.57
C SER A 324 -7.69 -11.15 19.43
N SER A 325 -6.65 -10.47 18.94
CA SER A 325 -6.67 -9.01 18.76
C SER A 325 -7.53 -8.62 17.57
N THR A 326 -8.46 -7.68 17.78
CA THR A 326 -9.29 -7.09 16.72
C THR A 326 -8.42 -6.37 15.68
N LEU A 327 -7.35 -5.71 16.11
CA LEU A 327 -6.38 -5.07 15.22
C LEU A 327 -5.74 -6.10 14.28
N PHE A 328 -5.27 -7.23 14.81
CA PHE A 328 -4.69 -8.30 13.99
C PHE A 328 -5.69 -8.83 12.95
N GLN A 329 -6.94 -9.09 13.36
CA GLN A 329 -7.98 -9.58 12.46
C GLN A 329 -8.29 -8.57 11.34
N SER A 330 -8.33 -7.27 11.66
CA SER A 330 -8.49 -6.21 10.66
C SER A 330 -7.34 -6.21 9.66
N LEU A 331 -6.09 -6.21 10.14
CA LEU A 331 -4.91 -6.22 9.27
C LEU A 331 -4.88 -7.44 8.35
N TRP A 332 -5.27 -8.59 8.90
CA TRP A 332 -5.31 -9.83 8.14
C TRP A 332 -6.42 -9.80 7.07
N ALA A 333 -7.59 -9.29 7.42
CA ALA A 333 -8.70 -9.11 6.48
C ALA A 333 -8.32 -8.14 5.34
N ASP A 334 -7.73 -6.99 5.67
CA ASP A 334 -7.33 -5.98 4.69
C ASP A 334 -6.27 -6.53 3.72
N LEU A 335 -5.26 -7.22 4.24
CA LEU A 335 -4.23 -7.83 3.41
C LEU A 335 -4.82 -8.91 2.48
N LEU A 336 -5.68 -9.78 3.01
CA LEU A 336 -6.33 -10.82 2.21
C LEU A 336 -7.28 -10.24 1.16
N ASP A 337 -8.03 -9.18 1.48
CA ASP A 337 -8.87 -8.51 0.49
C ASP A 337 -8.02 -7.98 -0.66
N ASN A 338 -6.91 -7.30 -0.34
CA ASN A 338 -5.97 -6.81 -1.35
C ASN A 338 -5.37 -7.95 -2.19
N ILE A 339 -4.98 -9.09 -1.60
CA ILE A 339 -4.50 -10.26 -2.35
C ILE A 339 -5.61 -10.85 -3.24
N THR A 340 -6.82 -11.00 -2.69
CA THR A 340 -7.90 -11.72 -3.35
C THR A 340 -8.47 -10.97 -4.55
N ARG A 341 -8.40 -9.63 -4.56
CA ARG A 341 -8.73 -8.79 -5.73
C ARG A 341 -7.93 -9.17 -6.98
N PHE A 342 -6.71 -9.71 -6.81
CA PHE A 342 -5.86 -10.15 -7.92
C PHE A 342 -5.96 -11.65 -8.23
N LEU A 343 -6.83 -12.42 -7.57
CA LEU A 343 -6.97 -13.85 -7.87
C LEU A 343 -7.49 -14.12 -9.27
N VAL A 344 -8.22 -13.19 -9.88
CA VAL A 344 -8.66 -13.29 -11.28
C VAL A 344 -7.48 -13.56 -12.23
N TYR A 345 -6.29 -13.06 -11.90
CA TYR A 345 -5.09 -13.26 -12.69
C TYR A 345 -4.51 -14.68 -12.50
N PRO A 346 -4.25 -15.42 -13.60
CA PRO A 346 -3.83 -16.82 -13.55
C PRO A 346 -2.60 -17.08 -12.68
N ASP A 347 -1.61 -16.21 -12.79
CA ASP A 347 -0.31 -16.38 -12.15
C ASP A 347 -0.37 -16.11 -10.64
N VAL A 348 -1.28 -15.22 -10.22
CA VAL A 348 -1.57 -14.94 -8.81
C VAL A 348 -2.35 -16.10 -8.21
N LEU A 349 -3.44 -16.54 -8.86
CA LEU A 349 -4.22 -17.70 -8.43
C LEU A 349 -3.35 -18.94 -8.24
N ARG A 350 -2.47 -19.23 -9.21
CA ARG A 350 -1.59 -20.40 -9.15
C ARG A 350 -0.67 -20.38 -7.93
N ARG A 351 -0.08 -19.22 -7.63
CA ARG A 351 0.80 -19.02 -6.46
C ARG A 351 0.03 -19.06 -5.16
N PHE A 352 -1.14 -18.44 -5.10
CA PHE A 352 -2.03 -18.52 -3.93
C PHE A 352 -2.40 -19.98 -3.62
N LEU A 353 -2.84 -20.75 -4.62
CA LEU A 353 -3.16 -22.17 -4.46
C LEU A 353 -1.93 -23.04 -4.15
N GLN A 354 -0.74 -22.65 -4.63
CA GLN A 354 0.52 -23.32 -4.26
C GLN A 354 0.90 -23.03 -2.80
N ALA A 355 0.76 -21.77 -2.36
CA ALA A 355 0.97 -21.37 -0.98
C ALA A 355 0.00 -22.12 -0.06
N ARG A 356 -1.30 -22.18 -0.40
CA ARG A 356 -2.28 -23.00 0.33
C ARG A 356 -1.87 -24.47 0.44
N ARG A 357 -1.46 -25.11 -0.65
CA ARG A 357 -0.96 -26.50 -0.59
C ARG A 357 0.23 -26.67 0.36
N ARG A 358 1.09 -25.64 0.50
CA ARG A 358 2.17 -25.66 1.50
C ARG A 358 1.64 -25.47 2.93
N LEU A 359 0.57 -24.70 3.11
CA LEU A 359 -0.09 -24.50 4.42
C LEU A 359 -0.74 -25.78 4.91
N VAL A 360 -1.50 -26.48 4.06
CA VAL A 360 -2.09 -27.80 4.35
C VAL A 360 -1.00 -28.79 4.77
N LYS A 361 0.11 -28.85 4.01
CA LYS A 361 1.27 -29.70 4.37
C LYS A 361 1.92 -29.34 5.70
N CYS A 362 1.79 -28.10 6.16
CA CYS A 362 2.33 -27.66 7.46
C CYS A 362 1.30 -27.80 8.59
N GLY A 363 0.08 -28.30 8.33
CA GLY A 363 -0.99 -28.37 9.32
C GLY A 363 -1.57 -27.01 9.73
N LEU A 364 -1.41 -25.98 8.88
CA LEU A 364 -1.91 -24.61 9.13
C LEU A 364 -3.22 -24.29 8.40
N ASP A 365 -3.69 -25.20 7.54
CA ASP A 365 -4.96 -25.11 6.83
C ASP A 365 -5.53 -26.52 6.68
N ASP A 366 -6.85 -26.61 6.53
CA ASP A 366 -7.53 -27.85 6.21
C ASP A 366 -7.45 -28.16 4.71
N ASP A 367 -7.39 -29.45 4.37
CA ASP A 367 -7.46 -29.89 2.97
C ASP A 367 -8.90 -29.85 2.44
N THR A 368 -9.87 -29.48 3.27
CA THR A 368 -11.27 -29.40 2.87
C THR A 368 -11.47 -28.18 1.96
N ASP A 369 -11.61 -28.46 0.67
CA ASP A 369 -12.04 -27.48 -0.32
C ASP A 369 -13.48 -27.00 -0.07
N THR A 370 -14.24 -27.71 0.78
CA THR A 370 -15.62 -27.40 1.17
C THR A 370 -15.66 -26.62 2.49
N VAL A 371 -15.66 -25.29 2.38
CA VAL A 371 -16.06 -24.43 3.50
C VAL A 371 -17.59 -24.34 3.49
N THR A 372 -18.25 -25.06 4.40
CA THR A 372 -19.73 -25.03 4.51
C THR A 372 -20.25 -23.69 5.02
N LYS A 373 -19.50 -23.01 5.90
CA LYS A 373 -19.79 -21.64 6.36
C LYS A 373 -18.47 -20.89 6.62
N PRO A 374 -18.01 -20.05 5.68
CA PRO A 374 -16.81 -19.22 5.89
C PRO A 374 -17.03 -18.27 7.06
N CYS A 375 -16.17 -18.36 8.07
CA CYS A 375 -16.25 -17.57 9.29
C CYS A 375 -15.03 -16.67 9.50
N THR A 376 -13.93 -16.91 8.77
CA THR A 376 -12.72 -16.09 8.83
C THR A 376 -12.43 -15.41 7.49
N PRO A 377 -11.66 -14.31 7.49
CA PRO A 377 -11.15 -13.72 6.24
C PRO A 377 -10.40 -14.73 5.35
N TRP A 378 -9.70 -15.69 5.97
CA TRP A 378 -9.00 -16.76 5.25
C TRP A 378 -9.96 -17.69 4.53
N ASP A 379 -11.07 -18.09 5.16
CA ASP A 379 -12.09 -18.93 4.53
C ASP A 379 -12.72 -18.23 3.32
N TRP A 380 -12.99 -16.93 3.44
CA TRP A 380 -13.45 -16.12 2.31
C TRP A 380 -12.44 -16.10 1.16
N ALA A 381 -11.16 -15.94 1.47
CA ALA A 381 -10.09 -16.00 0.48
C ALA A 381 -10.03 -17.39 -0.22
N LYS A 382 -10.22 -18.48 0.54
CA LYS A 382 -10.32 -19.85 -0.01
C LYS A 382 -11.47 -19.96 -0.99
N VAL A 383 -12.70 -19.63 -0.55
CA VAL A 383 -13.92 -19.69 -1.37
C VAL A 383 -13.75 -18.90 -2.67
N LYS A 384 -13.21 -17.68 -2.59
CA LYS A 384 -12.93 -16.84 -3.76
C LYS A 384 -11.91 -17.47 -4.70
N ALA A 385 -10.81 -18.01 -4.18
CA ALA A 385 -9.82 -18.71 -5.00
C ALA A 385 -10.40 -19.94 -5.73
N PHE A 386 -11.27 -20.71 -5.07
CA PHE A 386 -11.96 -21.84 -5.71
C PHE A 386 -12.96 -21.40 -6.76
N GLY A 387 -13.80 -20.41 -6.45
CA GLY A 387 -14.75 -19.85 -7.41
C GLY A 387 -14.02 -19.39 -8.68
N VAL A 388 -12.96 -18.61 -8.53
CA VAL A 388 -12.12 -18.17 -9.66
C VAL A 388 -11.53 -19.37 -10.42
N ARG A 389 -11.03 -20.40 -9.72
CA ARG A 389 -10.49 -21.61 -10.34
C ARG A 389 -11.56 -22.36 -11.14
N GLN A 390 -12.78 -22.45 -10.63
CA GLN A 390 -13.90 -23.11 -11.28
C GLN A 390 -14.33 -22.34 -12.54
N VAL A 391 -14.54 -21.03 -12.43
CA VAL A 391 -14.85 -20.17 -13.58
C VAL A 391 -13.80 -20.36 -14.69
N ARG A 392 -12.51 -20.35 -14.35
CA ARG A 392 -11.44 -20.57 -15.33
C ARG A 392 -11.46 -21.97 -15.95
N ARG A 393 -11.84 -23.01 -15.21
CA ARG A 393 -11.96 -24.37 -15.73
C ARG A 393 -13.12 -24.45 -16.72
N THR A 394 -14.26 -23.85 -16.38
CA THR A 394 -15.43 -23.73 -17.26
C THR A 394 -15.07 -22.98 -18.53
N MET A 395 -14.44 -21.80 -18.41
CA MET A 395 -13.98 -21.04 -19.56
C MET A 395 -13.01 -21.81 -20.46
N LYS A 396 -12.14 -22.64 -19.86
CA LYS A 396 -11.21 -23.47 -20.61
C LYS A 396 -11.94 -24.62 -21.32
N ALA A 397 -12.93 -25.24 -20.67
CA ALA A 397 -13.72 -26.32 -21.24
C ALA A 397 -14.62 -25.83 -22.39
N GLU A 398 -15.18 -24.63 -22.27
CA GLU A 398 -16.01 -23.97 -23.29
C GLU A 398 -15.18 -23.30 -24.40
N GLY A 399 -13.86 -23.24 -24.26
CA GLY A 399 -12.98 -22.53 -25.20
C GLY A 399 -13.06 -20.99 -25.11
N THR A 400 -13.89 -20.43 -24.24
CA THR A 400 -14.09 -18.98 -24.04
C THR A 400 -12.88 -18.26 -23.40
N LEU A 401 -11.91 -19.02 -22.88
CA LEU A 401 -10.67 -18.45 -22.29
C LEU A 401 -9.74 -17.82 -23.34
N HIS A 402 -9.94 -18.13 -24.63
CA HIS A 402 -9.03 -17.70 -25.68
C HIS A 402 -9.71 -16.73 -26.64
N VAL A 403 -9.36 -15.46 -26.50
CA VAL A 403 -9.71 -14.43 -27.49
C VAL A 403 -8.48 -14.18 -28.35
N CYS A 404 -8.65 -14.08 -29.66
CA CYS A 404 -7.56 -13.71 -30.55
C CYS A 404 -7.18 -12.25 -30.29
N ALA A 405 -5.91 -11.99 -29.95
CA ALA A 405 -5.43 -10.64 -29.68
C ALA A 405 -5.55 -9.72 -30.91
N ASN A 406 -5.52 -10.27 -32.13
CA ASN A 406 -5.73 -9.55 -33.40
C ASN A 406 -7.23 -9.31 -33.72
N HIS A 407 -8.05 -9.03 -32.71
CA HIS A 407 -9.51 -9.02 -32.83
C HIS A 407 -10.07 -8.08 -33.91
N THR A 408 -9.43 -6.95 -34.19
CA THR A 408 -9.90 -5.98 -35.20
C THR A 408 -9.81 -6.53 -36.62
N LYS A 409 -8.95 -7.54 -36.84
CA LYS A 409 -8.68 -8.15 -38.16
C LYS A 409 -8.79 -9.67 -38.12
N CYS A 410 -9.45 -10.22 -37.10
CA CYS A 410 -9.62 -11.66 -36.94
C CYS A 410 -10.89 -12.10 -37.66
N PHE A 411 -10.74 -12.77 -38.81
CA PHE A 411 -11.85 -13.23 -39.64
C PHE A 411 -12.33 -14.65 -39.31
N THR A 412 -11.62 -15.37 -38.43
CA THR A 412 -12.07 -16.68 -37.98
C THR A 412 -13.21 -16.48 -36.99
N GLY A 413 -14.45 -16.68 -37.47
CA GLY A 413 -15.61 -16.90 -36.60
C GLY A 413 -15.41 -18.12 -35.69
N ASP A 414 -16.35 -18.33 -34.76
CA ASP A 414 -16.32 -19.18 -33.54
C ASP A 414 -15.93 -20.67 -33.67
N SER A 415 -15.39 -21.08 -34.82
CA SER A 415 -14.77 -22.39 -35.01
C SER A 415 -13.74 -22.72 -33.90
N PRO A 416 -13.77 -23.95 -33.34
CA PRO A 416 -12.89 -24.36 -32.26
C PRO A 416 -11.45 -24.48 -32.76
N ILE A 417 -10.68 -23.40 -32.62
CA ILE A 417 -9.30 -23.32 -33.07
C ILE A 417 -8.36 -23.46 -31.87
N THR A 418 -7.32 -24.28 -32.00
CA THR A 418 -6.20 -24.29 -31.05
C THR A 418 -5.45 -22.96 -31.11
N PHE A 419 -5.56 -22.15 -30.06
CA PHE A 419 -4.89 -20.87 -29.98
C PHE A 419 -3.38 -21.02 -29.77
N LYS A 420 -2.60 -20.28 -30.57
CA LYS A 420 -1.15 -20.16 -30.46
C LYS A 420 -0.81 -18.97 -29.57
N ARG A 421 0.12 -19.14 -28.63
CA ARG A 421 0.63 -18.03 -27.81
C ARG A 421 1.84 -17.37 -28.47
N CYS A 422 2.04 -16.09 -28.19
CA CYS A 422 3.32 -15.46 -28.50
C CYS A 422 4.44 -16.19 -27.76
N SER A 423 5.44 -16.71 -28.47
CA SER A 423 6.56 -17.47 -27.88
C SER A 423 7.49 -16.64 -26.99
N ARG A 424 7.39 -15.30 -27.06
CA ARG A 424 8.27 -14.40 -26.30
C ARG A 424 7.66 -13.91 -24.98
N CYS A 425 6.43 -13.43 -24.99
CA CYS A 425 5.76 -12.94 -23.77
C CYS A 425 4.80 -13.97 -23.16
N GLU A 426 4.30 -14.92 -23.95
CA GLU A 426 3.28 -15.90 -23.58
C GLU A 426 1.96 -15.32 -23.06
N LYS A 427 1.78 -13.99 -23.12
CA LYS A 427 0.61 -13.28 -22.56
C LYS A 427 -0.57 -13.18 -23.54
N VAL A 428 -0.29 -13.04 -24.83
CA VAL A 428 -1.32 -12.91 -25.87
C VAL A 428 -1.50 -14.22 -26.65
N SER A 429 -2.74 -14.49 -27.06
CA SER A 429 -3.12 -15.68 -27.83
C SER A 429 -3.66 -15.29 -29.21
N TYR A 430 -3.44 -16.16 -30.20
CA TYR A 430 -3.84 -15.94 -31.58
C TYR A 430 -4.51 -17.19 -32.12
N CYS A 431 -5.62 -17.04 -32.84
CA CYS A 431 -6.25 -18.16 -33.54
C CYS A 431 -5.37 -18.70 -34.69
N SER A 432 -4.48 -17.86 -35.25
CA SER A 432 -3.65 -18.25 -36.39
C SER A 432 -2.31 -17.52 -36.41
N CYS A 433 -1.33 -18.09 -37.13
CA CYS A 433 -0.06 -17.41 -37.39
C CYS A 433 -0.26 -16.11 -38.19
N ALA A 434 -1.30 -16.02 -39.03
CA ALA A 434 -1.64 -14.81 -39.76
C ALA A 434 -2.07 -13.69 -38.79
N CYS A 435 -2.96 -13.99 -37.83
CA CYS A 435 -3.35 -13.06 -36.78
C CYS A 435 -2.16 -12.65 -35.89
N GLN A 436 -1.29 -13.60 -35.55
CA GLN A 436 -0.05 -13.29 -34.82
C GLN A 436 0.83 -12.32 -35.59
N LYS A 437 1.12 -12.57 -36.87
CA LYS A 437 1.95 -11.69 -37.71
C LYS A 437 1.31 -10.30 -37.89
N SER A 438 0.00 -10.24 -38.10
CA SER A 438 -0.76 -8.99 -38.22
C SER A 438 -0.65 -8.16 -36.94
N HIS A 439 -0.99 -8.74 -35.79
CA HIS A 439 -0.91 -8.04 -34.51
C HIS A 439 0.53 -7.67 -34.14
N TRP A 440 1.50 -8.54 -34.43
CA TRP A 440 2.92 -8.29 -34.24
C TRP A 440 3.37 -7.03 -34.96
N ASN A 441 3.04 -6.90 -36.24
CA ASN A 441 3.45 -5.75 -37.03
C ASN A 441 2.65 -4.48 -36.70
N ALA A 442 1.41 -4.61 -36.23
CA ALA A 442 0.57 -3.47 -35.90
C ALA A 442 0.96 -2.79 -34.59
N ILE A 443 1.18 -3.56 -33.51
CA ILE A 443 1.42 -2.99 -32.17
C ILE A 443 2.19 -3.93 -31.23
N HIS A 444 2.00 -5.25 -31.36
CA HIS A 444 2.52 -6.19 -30.36
C HIS A 444 4.05 -6.25 -30.33
N ARG A 445 4.76 -5.89 -31.42
CA ARG A 445 6.23 -5.80 -31.42
C ARG A 445 6.75 -4.87 -30.32
N ASP A 446 6.09 -3.73 -30.11
CA ASP A 446 6.50 -2.70 -29.15
C ASP A 446 5.97 -3.00 -27.73
N GLU A 447 4.82 -3.68 -27.63
CA GLU A 447 4.24 -4.11 -26.36
C GLU A 447 4.88 -5.37 -25.79
N CYS A 448 5.41 -6.27 -26.64
CA CYS A 448 5.88 -7.59 -26.22
C CYS A 448 6.97 -7.55 -25.13
N PRO A 449 7.98 -6.65 -25.18
CA PRO A 449 8.95 -6.52 -24.08
C PRO A 449 8.27 -6.10 -22.77
N LYS A 450 7.40 -5.07 -22.82
CA LYS A 450 6.66 -4.56 -21.66
C LYS A 450 5.76 -5.63 -21.03
N LEU A 451 5.15 -6.47 -21.88
CA LEU A 451 4.31 -7.58 -21.49
C LEU A 451 5.07 -8.73 -20.84
N ARG A 452 6.26 -9.02 -21.37
CA ARG A 452 7.17 -10.00 -20.78
C ARG A 452 7.62 -9.55 -19.39
N ASP A 453 7.88 -8.26 -19.24
CA ASP A 453 8.38 -7.66 -18.00
C ASP A 453 7.24 -7.33 -17.01
N GLY A 454 5.98 -7.67 -17.32
CA GLY A 454 4.84 -7.58 -16.39
C GLY A 454 4.27 -6.17 -16.15
N LEU A 455 4.78 -5.17 -16.87
CA LEU A 455 4.51 -3.74 -16.61
C LEU A 455 3.18 -3.21 -17.17
N TYR A 456 2.34 -4.04 -17.79
CA TYR A 456 1.08 -3.61 -18.41
C TYR A 456 -0.09 -4.56 -18.11
N LEU A 457 -1.17 -4.00 -17.55
CA LEU A 457 -2.52 -4.55 -17.75
C LEU A 457 -2.92 -4.23 -19.20
N THR A 458 -2.96 -5.23 -20.06
CA THR A 458 -3.24 -5.01 -21.49
C THR A 458 -4.72 -4.79 -21.75
N LEU A 459 -5.04 -4.33 -22.96
CA LEU A 459 -6.38 -4.48 -23.55
C LEU A 459 -6.90 -5.93 -23.44
N ASP A 460 -5.99 -6.92 -23.48
CA ASP A 460 -6.29 -8.33 -23.25
C ASP A 460 -6.69 -8.62 -21.80
N SER A 461 -6.12 -7.91 -20.81
CA SER A 461 -6.58 -7.98 -19.41
C SER A 461 -8.02 -7.49 -19.26
N ARG A 462 -8.42 -6.39 -19.91
CA ARG A 462 -9.82 -5.92 -19.85
C ARG A 462 -10.79 -6.91 -20.46
N ARG A 463 -10.41 -7.54 -21.58
CA ARG A 463 -11.21 -8.58 -22.24
C ARG A 463 -11.28 -9.84 -21.41
N PHE A 464 -10.14 -10.29 -20.89
CA PHE A 464 -10.09 -11.39 -19.95
C PHE A 464 -10.99 -11.13 -18.75
N LEU A 465 -10.96 -9.92 -18.17
CA LEU A 465 -11.83 -9.54 -17.06
C LEU A 465 -13.31 -9.53 -17.47
N ARG A 466 -13.66 -9.07 -18.69
CA ARG A 466 -15.05 -9.16 -19.21
C ARG A 466 -15.52 -10.60 -19.40
N CYS A 467 -14.73 -11.44 -20.07
CA CYS A 467 -15.04 -12.86 -20.25
C CYS A 467 -15.10 -13.57 -18.89
N PHE A 468 -14.19 -13.26 -17.99
CA PHE A 468 -14.18 -13.79 -16.63
C PHE A 468 -15.43 -13.37 -15.86
N ALA A 469 -15.82 -12.10 -15.92
CA ALA A 469 -17.04 -11.60 -15.29
C ALA A 469 -18.29 -12.27 -15.87
N ALA A 470 -18.40 -12.37 -17.21
CA ALA A 470 -19.49 -13.06 -17.87
C ALA A 470 -19.58 -14.53 -17.43
N SER A 471 -18.49 -15.29 -17.49
CA SER A 471 -18.47 -16.69 -17.05
C SER A 471 -18.70 -16.84 -15.55
N ALA A 472 -18.22 -15.92 -14.72
CA ALA A 472 -18.49 -15.91 -13.28
C ALA A 472 -19.97 -15.69 -13.01
N LEU A 473 -20.61 -14.78 -13.73
CA LEU A 473 -22.05 -14.51 -13.64
C LEU A 473 -22.85 -15.71 -14.12
N THR A 474 -22.51 -16.32 -15.26
CA THR A 474 -23.15 -17.55 -15.74
C THR A 474 -23.07 -18.68 -14.71
N LEU A 475 -21.89 -18.89 -14.12
CA LEU A 475 -21.69 -19.94 -13.11
C LEU A 475 -22.48 -19.64 -11.83
N HIS A 476 -22.50 -18.38 -11.39
CA HIS A 476 -23.24 -17.95 -10.21
C HIS A 476 -24.75 -18.10 -10.42
N MET A 477 -25.26 -17.65 -11.57
CA MET A 477 -26.66 -17.79 -11.97
C MET A 477 -27.07 -19.27 -12.02
N SER A 478 -26.24 -20.14 -12.61
CA SER A 478 -26.51 -21.58 -12.65
C SER A 478 -26.59 -22.18 -11.23
N ALA A 479 -25.67 -21.81 -10.33
CA ALA A 479 -25.69 -22.28 -8.95
C ALA A 479 -26.92 -21.78 -8.19
N LEU A 480 -27.33 -20.52 -8.40
CA LEU A 480 -28.55 -19.96 -7.82
C LEU A 480 -29.80 -20.68 -8.32
N THR A 481 -29.92 -20.89 -9.63
CA THR A 481 -31.04 -21.66 -10.22
C THR A 481 -31.11 -23.06 -9.61
N GLN A 482 -29.98 -23.75 -9.44
CA GLN A 482 -29.96 -25.07 -8.80
C GLN A 482 -30.43 -25.03 -7.35
N ARG A 483 -30.00 -24.03 -6.56
CA ARG A 483 -30.44 -23.87 -5.17
C ARG A 483 -31.93 -23.53 -5.08
N MET A 484 -32.45 -22.68 -5.97
CA MET A 484 -33.87 -22.38 -6.05
C MET A 484 -34.70 -23.62 -6.40
N VAL A 485 -34.25 -24.42 -7.36
CA VAL A 485 -34.91 -25.69 -7.72
C VAL A 485 -34.88 -26.67 -6.55
N ALA A 486 -33.75 -26.79 -5.85
CA ALA A 486 -33.63 -27.65 -4.67
C ALA A 486 -34.56 -27.17 -3.54
N TYR A 487 -34.58 -25.88 -3.24
CA TYR A 487 -35.47 -25.28 -2.24
C TYR A 487 -36.94 -25.49 -2.59
N ALA A 488 -37.34 -25.22 -3.84
CA ALA A 488 -38.70 -25.47 -4.32
C ALA A 488 -39.10 -26.94 -4.20
N SER A 489 -38.14 -27.86 -4.32
CA SER A 489 -38.38 -29.31 -4.15
C SER A 489 -38.52 -29.72 -2.67
N THR A 490 -38.05 -28.90 -1.72
CA THR A 490 -38.20 -29.14 -0.28
C THR A 490 -39.45 -28.50 0.31
N MET A 491 -40.10 -27.59 -0.41
CA MET A 491 -41.35 -27.00 0.03
C MET A 491 -42.48 -28.04 -0.06
N ASP A 492 -43.16 -28.26 1.07
CA ASP A 492 -44.26 -29.21 1.17
C ASP A 492 -45.39 -28.81 0.20
N PRO A 493 -45.75 -29.66 -0.77
CA PRO A 493 -46.80 -29.37 -1.74
C PRO A 493 -48.20 -29.24 -1.11
N THR A 494 -48.35 -29.39 0.22
CA THR A 494 -49.61 -29.17 0.95
C THR A 494 -49.82 -27.73 1.44
N VAL A 495 -48.80 -26.85 1.42
CA VAL A 495 -48.93 -25.40 1.72
C VAL A 495 -49.42 -24.63 0.47
N ASN A 496 -50.28 -25.26 -0.34
CA ASN A 496 -50.44 -24.96 -1.77
C ASN A 496 -51.50 -23.91 -2.12
N GLU A 497 -52.42 -23.54 -1.21
CA GLU A 497 -53.48 -22.58 -1.59
C GLU A 497 -52.98 -21.14 -1.70
N ASP A 498 -52.05 -20.73 -0.84
CA ASP A 498 -51.46 -19.38 -0.92
C ASP A 498 -50.32 -19.30 -1.95
N HIS A 499 -49.62 -20.41 -2.20
CA HIS A 499 -48.60 -20.47 -3.25
C HIS A 499 -49.18 -20.48 -4.66
N GLU A 500 -50.27 -21.22 -4.94
CA GLU A 500 -51.02 -21.09 -6.20
C GLU A 500 -51.59 -19.68 -6.35
N ARG A 501 -52.06 -19.03 -5.28
CA ARG A 501 -52.49 -17.62 -5.32
C ARG A 501 -51.35 -16.64 -5.62
N ILE A 502 -50.16 -16.85 -5.08
CA ILE A 502 -48.98 -16.01 -5.38
C ILE A 502 -48.48 -16.27 -6.80
N ARG A 503 -48.44 -17.53 -7.24
CA ARG A 503 -48.06 -17.96 -8.59
C ARG A 503 -49.03 -17.49 -9.66
N MET A 504 -50.34 -17.45 -9.37
CA MET A 504 -51.37 -16.93 -10.29
C MET A 504 -51.45 -15.39 -10.30
N ARG A 505 -51.06 -14.70 -9.21
CA ARG A 505 -51.12 -13.22 -9.15
C ARG A 505 -49.85 -12.52 -9.60
N THR A 506 -48.73 -13.24 -9.71
CA THR A 506 -47.44 -12.64 -10.07
C THR A 506 -46.84 -13.46 -11.19
N ALA A 507 -47.00 -12.98 -12.43
CA ALA A 507 -46.61 -13.74 -13.61
C ALA A 507 -45.11 -14.12 -13.62
N ASN A 508 -44.24 -13.41 -12.87
CA ASN A 508 -42.88 -13.85 -12.56
C ASN A 508 -42.36 -13.21 -11.25
N PRO A 509 -41.69 -13.95 -10.35
CA PRO A 509 -41.01 -13.39 -9.18
C PRO A 509 -39.70 -12.70 -9.58
N PHE A 510 -39.42 -11.54 -8.96
CA PHE A 510 -38.16 -10.80 -9.06
C PHE A 510 -37.26 -11.24 -7.92
N LEU A 511 -35.99 -11.55 -8.23
CA LEU A 511 -35.01 -11.93 -7.22
C LEU A 511 -34.00 -10.80 -7.04
N PHE A 512 -34.06 -10.12 -5.90
CA PHE A 512 -33.03 -9.17 -5.52
C PHE A 512 -31.83 -9.90 -4.94
N ILE A 513 -30.65 -9.64 -5.49
CA ILE A 513 -29.40 -10.21 -5.00
C ILE A 513 -28.45 -9.07 -4.62
N ASN A 514 -28.16 -8.97 -3.32
CA ASN A 514 -27.17 -8.03 -2.85
C ASN A 514 -25.75 -8.57 -3.15
N LEU A 515 -25.13 -8.10 -4.25
CA LEU A 515 -23.74 -8.44 -4.58
C LEU A 515 -22.69 -7.55 -3.88
N ASP A 516 -23.11 -6.59 -3.04
CA ASP A 516 -22.19 -5.82 -2.18
C ASP A 516 -21.60 -6.68 -1.05
N LEU A 517 -22.06 -7.92 -0.92
CA LEU A 517 -21.61 -8.81 0.11
C LEU A 517 -20.25 -9.42 -0.28
N PRO A 518 -19.23 -9.35 0.59
CA PRO A 518 -17.99 -10.10 0.42
C PRO A 518 -18.20 -11.63 0.52
N ARG A 519 -19.46 -12.04 0.68
CA ARG A 519 -19.94 -13.41 0.85
C ARG A 519 -20.79 -13.91 -0.30
N LEU A 520 -20.80 -15.24 -0.52
CA LEU A 520 -21.84 -15.87 -1.32
C LEU A 520 -23.20 -15.60 -0.65
N PRO A 521 -24.22 -15.11 -1.38
CA PRO A 521 -25.53 -14.84 -0.81
C PRO A 521 -26.15 -16.10 -0.18
N THR A 522 -26.64 -15.94 1.03
CA THR A 522 -27.38 -16.92 1.85
C THR A 522 -28.89 -16.71 1.69
N GLU A 523 -29.72 -17.65 2.14
CA GLU A 523 -31.19 -17.55 2.01
C GLU A 523 -31.77 -16.24 2.56
N GLU A 524 -31.14 -15.66 3.59
CA GLU A 524 -31.51 -14.37 4.20
C GLU A 524 -31.13 -13.14 3.35
N ASP A 525 -30.25 -13.29 2.35
CA ASP A 525 -29.78 -12.21 1.47
C ASP A 525 -30.64 -12.07 0.19
N PHE A 526 -31.69 -12.89 0.06
CA PHE A 526 -32.62 -12.85 -1.07
C PHE A 526 -33.96 -12.24 -0.65
N GLU A 527 -34.36 -11.17 -1.34
CA GLU A 527 -35.72 -10.68 -1.26
C GLU A 527 -36.45 -11.05 -2.56
N VAL A 528 -37.47 -11.90 -2.44
CA VAL A 528 -38.34 -12.25 -3.56
C VAL A 528 -39.43 -11.18 -3.60
N LEU A 529 -39.28 -10.24 -4.53
CA LEU A 529 -40.28 -9.23 -4.77
C LEU A 529 -41.18 -9.67 -5.92
N ASN A 530 -42.47 -9.35 -5.83
CA ASN A 530 -43.30 -9.39 -7.02
C ASN A 530 -43.08 -8.11 -7.85
N ALA A 531 -43.61 -8.07 -9.09
CA ALA A 531 -43.48 -6.91 -9.98
C ALA A 531 -43.82 -5.59 -9.30
N ARG A 532 -44.86 -5.60 -8.46
CA ARG A 532 -45.30 -4.43 -7.71
C ARG A 532 -44.29 -4.03 -6.62
N GLY A 533 -43.79 -4.99 -5.85
CA GLY A 533 -42.77 -4.77 -4.83
C GLY A 533 -41.44 -4.27 -5.42
N PHE A 534 -41.06 -4.76 -6.62
CA PHE A 534 -39.93 -4.24 -7.39
C PHE A 534 -40.13 -2.77 -7.78
N VAL A 535 -41.27 -2.46 -8.40
CA VAL A 535 -41.62 -1.10 -8.80
C VAL A 535 -41.69 -0.15 -7.61
N ASP A 536 -42.24 -0.59 -6.48
CA ASP A 536 -42.36 0.22 -5.25
C ASP A 536 -40.98 0.45 -4.60
N LEU A 537 -40.09 -0.55 -4.59
CA LEU A 537 -38.73 -0.40 -4.11
C LEU A 537 -37.90 0.53 -5.01
N MET A 538 -38.00 0.38 -6.33
CA MET A 538 -37.34 1.25 -7.29
C MET A 538 -37.89 2.68 -7.22
N ALA A 539 -39.20 2.85 -7.11
CA ALA A 539 -39.81 4.16 -6.90
C ALA A 539 -39.26 4.83 -5.63
N LYS A 540 -39.17 4.12 -4.50
CA LYS A 540 -38.56 4.64 -3.26
C LYS A 540 -37.09 5.02 -3.43
N ILE A 541 -36.29 4.19 -4.09
CA ILE A 541 -34.87 4.47 -4.35
C ILE A 541 -34.73 5.70 -5.26
N LEU A 542 -35.57 5.84 -6.28
CA LEU A 542 -35.50 6.92 -7.25
C LEU A 542 -36.07 8.24 -6.73
N GLU A 543 -37.14 8.20 -5.93
CA GLU A 543 -37.67 9.34 -5.18
C GLU A 543 -36.64 9.90 -4.20
N SER A 544 -35.83 9.03 -3.59
CA SER A 544 -34.73 9.46 -2.70
C SER A 544 -33.55 10.12 -3.41
N ARG A 545 -33.47 10.05 -4.76
CA ARG A 545 -32.30 10.46 -5.56
C ARG A 545 -32.54 11.54 -6.61
N SER A 546 -33.76 12.06 -6.74
CA SER A 546 -34.07 13.23 -7.59
C SER A 546 -33.59 13.12 -9.05
N LEU A 547 -33.70 11.95 -9.69
CA LEU A 547 -33.30 11.74 -11.10
C LEU A 547 -34.53 11.74 -12.02
N PRO A 548 -34.84 12.83 -12.74
CA PRO A 548 -36.13 12.98 -13.46
C PRO A 548 -36.29 12.01 -14.63
N PHE A 549 -35.21 11.68 -15.36
CA PHE A 549 -35.29 10.79 -16.53
C PHE A 549 -35.64 9.33 -16.18
N LEU A 550 -35.46 8.93 -14.92
CA LEU A 550 -35.80 7.58 -14.45
C LEU A 550 -37.24 7.48 -13.95
N GLN A 551 -37.93 8.61 -13.73
CA GLN A 551 -39.35 8.60 -13.36
C GLN A 551 -40.22 8.16 -14.55
N ASP A 552 -39.87 8.58 -15.75
CA ASP A 552 -40.51 8.14 -17.00
C ASP A 552 -40.29 6.63 -17.23
N LEU A 553 -39.09 6.13 -16.92
CA LEU A 553 -38.75 4.70 -17.00
C LEU A 553 -39.55 3.85 -16.00
N VAL A 554 -39.77 4.35 -14.78
CA VAL A 554 -40.62 3.67 -13.77
C VAL A 554 -42.09 3.69 -14.18
N ALA A 555 -42.56 4.78 -14.79
CA ALA A 555 -43.91 4.85 -15.34
C ALA A 555 -44.10 3.84 -16.48
N GLU A 556 -43.12 3.72 -17.37
CA GLU A 556 -43.11 2.71 -18.44
C GLU A 556 -43.07 1.28 -17.89
N TRP A 557 -42.26 1.02 -16.86
CA TRP A 557 -42.20 -0.29 -16.19
C TRP A 557 -43.48 -0.66 -15.42
N ARG A 558 -44.26 0.33 -14.96
CA ARG A 558 -45.58 0.09 -14.35
C ARG A 558 -46.60 -0.45 -15.36
N GLU A 559 -46.41 -0.16 -16.64
CA GLU A 559 -47.34 -0.52 -17.71
C GLU A 559 -46.89 -1.74 -18.53
N THR A 560 -45.61 -2.15 -18.39
CA THR A 560 -45.04 -3.26 -19.18
C THR A 560 -45.22 -4.61 -18.46
N THR A 561 -45.73 -5.63 -19.19
CA THR A 561 -45.75 -7.02 -18.72
C THR A 561 -44.39 -7.67 -19.02
N ILE A 562 -43.60 -7.96 -17.97
CA ILE A 562 -42.26 -8.53 -18.11
C ILE A 562 -42.36 -10.06 -18.01
N GLU A 563 -42.06 -10.76 -19.11
CA GLU A 563 -42.20 -12.22 -19.23
C GLU A 563 -40.99 -13.02 -18.70
N ASP A 564 -39.89 -12.37 -18.33
CA ASP A 564 -38.65 -13.03 -17.87
C ASP A 564 -38.17 -12.56 -16.49
N VAL A 565 -37.45 -13.45 -15.78
CA VAL A 565 -36.87 -13.18 -14.44
C VAL A 565 -35.80 -12.09 -14.53
N LEU A 566 -36.03 -10.97 -13.88
CA LEU A 566 -35.06 -9.88 -13.71
C LEU A 566 -34.24 -10.10 -12.43
N VAL A 567 -32.91 -10.14 -12.56
CA VAL A 567 -31.99 -10.20 -11.42
C VAL A 567 -31.34 -8.84 -11.23
N LEU A 568 -31.54 -8.25 -10.06
CA LEU A 568 -30.92 -6.97 -9.69
C LEU A 568 -29.70 -7.22 -8.83
N ALA A 569 -28.58 -6.67 -9.27
CA ALA A 569 -27.29 -6.80 -8.64
C ALA A 569 -26.77 -5.40 -8.26
N ARG A 570 -26.55 -5.19 -6.96
CA ARG A 570 -25.87 -4.00 -6.43
C ARG A 570 -24.35 -4.24 -6.44
N PHE A 571 -23.57 -3.37 -7.09
CA PHE A 571 -22.11 -3.51 -7.20
C PHE A 571 -21.38 -2.45 -6.36
N PRO A 572 -20.28 -2.81 -5.66
CA PRO A 572 -19.50 -1.82 -4.94
C PRO A 572 -18.56 -1.05 -5.88
N LEU A 573 -18.70 0.28 -5.91
CA LEU A 573 -17.59 1.17 -6.26
C LEU A 573 -16.69 1.29 -5.01
N THR A 574 -15.42 0.94 -5.16
CA THR A 574 -14.46 1.02 -4.06
C THR A 574 -14.10 2.48 -3.74
N ARG A 575 -14.18 2.79 -2.44
CA ARG A 575 -13.51 3.84 -1.64
C ARG A 575 -14.41 5.00 -1.19
N GLU A 576 -14.24 5.34 0.09
CA GLU A 576 -14.86 6.43 0.86
C GLU A 576 -15.04 7.69 0.01
N LEU A 577 -16.28 7.95 -0.37
CA LEU A 577 -16.72 9.27 -0.78
C LEU A 577 -17.12 10.00 0.49
N THR A 578 -16.39 11.07 0.79
CA THR A 578 -16.78 12.02 1.84
C THR A 578 -18.18 12.57 1.53
N GLN A 579 -18.83 13.13 2.54
CA GLN A 579 -20.24 13.57 2.51
C GLN A 579 -20.62 14.56 1.37
N GLU A 580 -19.65 15.01 0.57
CA GLU A 580 -19.82 15.86 -0.62
C GLU A 580 -19.87 15.09 -1.96
N ASP A 581 -19.63 13.77 -1.99
CA ASP A 581 -19.62 12.95 -3.22
C ASP A 581 -20.72 11.85 -3.21
N THR A 582 -22.00 12.22 -3.09
CA THR A 582 -23.13 11.27 -3.02
C THR A 582 -23.53 10.58 -4.35
N ASP A 583 -22.77 10.75 -5.43
CA ASP A 583 -23.33 10.56 -6.80
C ASP A 583 -22.87 9.31 -7.57
N ALA A 584 -22.22 8.31 -6.97
CA ALA A 584 -21.80 7.13 -7.73
C ALA A 584 -22.06 5.78 -7.01
N SER A 585 -23.29 5.29 -7.11
CA SER A 585 -23.61 3.86 -6.96
C SER A 585 -24.46 3.44 -8.15
N PHE A 586 -23.94 2.53 -8.98
CA PHE A 586 -24.67 1.99 -10.13
C PHE A 586 -25.53 0.80 -9.71
N VAL A 587 -26.79 0.81 -10.11
CA VAL A 587 -27.65 -0.37 -10.14
C VAL A 587 -27.47 -0.98 -11.53
N GLY A 588 -26.88 -2.17 -11.61
CA GLY A 588 -26.80 -2.90 -12.87
C GLY A 588 -28.02 -3.80 -13.02
N PHE A 589 -28.66 -3.77 -14.18
CA PHE A 589 -29.78 -4.68 -14.48
C PHE A 589 -29.25 -5.84 -15.32
N ILE A 590 -29.61 -7.07 -14.91
CA ILE A 590 -29.37 -8.26 -15.73
C ILE A 590 -30.73 -8.71 -16.25
N TRP A 591 -30.95 -8.49 -17.54
CA TRP A 591 -32.17 -8.88 -18.22
C TRP A 591 -31.87 -10.05 -19.16
N ARG A 592 -32.62 -11.15 -19.05
CA ARG A 592 -32.61 -12.21 -20.05
C ARG A 592 -33.75 -11.95 -21.02
N LEU A 593 -33.44 -11.88 -22.32
CA LEU A 593 -34.42 -11.78 -23.40
C LEU A 593 -34.05 -12.83 -24.47
N ASP A 594 -34.95 -13.76 -24.79
CA ASP A 594 -34.78 -14.76 -25.87
C ASP A 594 -33.43 -15.52 -25.87
N GLY A 595 -32.94 -15.89 -24.69
CA GLY A 595 -31.67 -16.61 -24.55
C GLY A 595 -30.40 -15.74 -24.58
N HIS A 596 -30.54 -14.42 -24.68
CA HIS A 596 -29.45 -13.45 -24.54
C HIS A 596 -29.51 -12.74 -23.18
N ILE A 597 -28.34 -12.47 -22.60
CA ILE A 597 -28.21 -11.71 -21.34
C ILE A 597 -27.80 -10.27 -21.69
N ILE A 598 -28.66 -9.31 -21.36
CA ILE A 598 -28.43 -7.87 -21.54
C ILE A 598 -28.04 -7.27 -20.17
N PHE A 599 -26.93 -6.54 -20.16
CA PHE A 599 -26.50 -5.71 -19.02
C PHE A 599 -26.91 -4.27 -19.31
N LEU A 600 -27.72 -3.67 -18.45
CA LEU A 600 -27.95 -2.22 -18.41
C LEU A 600 -27.23 -1.60 -17.22
#